data_AF-A0A7W7Q4D1-F1
#
_entry.id   AF-A0A7W7Q4D1-F1
#
_cell.length_a   1.000
_cell.length_b   1.000
_cell.length_c   1.000
_cell.angle_alpha   90.00
_cell.angle_beta   90.00
_cell.angle_gamma   90.00
#
_symmetry.space_group_name_H-M   'P 1'
#
loop_
_entity.id
_entity.type
_entity.pdbx_description
1 polymer ?
#
loop_
_entity_poly.entity_id
_entity_poly.type
_entity_poly.pdbx_seq_one_letter_code
_entity_poly.pdbx_strand_id
1 'polypeptide(L)'
;MFDDDTTARNALQTLNDEPAPPPTTTVEQVLRRGRRRVLAQRVSAVAGVVAVVAAIGVTAVLVRQGGTGDGGVRVAEPTTAPPAPAGPLPGWRTIEIDEATCKQNPLINVPGTAPDALLPQAVVEPAFVDAVVAVTGPGASATTAQWEGYSPKADGPRGYVVTEIPMSDGNGQLQLEAYVYGGTPTAKADASLYAYGDCKAPARHTLPDGTVLQLFQRDNFDPEQPMQHLQIFRPDGHEYIVTSAGWSEADMVPVPGSTAYTIEGGRRDLPTDDAQLAEIATTLVANLG
;
A
#
# COMPACT_ATOMS: atom_id res chain seq x y z
N MET A 1 9.18 37.21 44.12
CA MET A 1 8.58 36.06 43.41
C MET A 1 9.58 35.57 42.36
N PHE A 2 10.71 35.03 42.82
CA PHE A 2 11.78 34.43 41.97
C PHE A 2 12.54 33.31 42.73
N ASP A 3 11.98 32.76 43.82
CA ASP A 3 12.61 31.69 44.61
C ASP A 3 12.48 30.28 43.97
N ASP A 4 11.72 30.16 42.87
CA ASP A 4 11.48 28.88 42.19
C ASP A 4 12.63 28.45 41.27
N ASP A 5 13.32 29.39 40.61
CA ASP A 5 14.33 29.08 39.59
C ASP A 5 15.63 28.50 40.17
N THR A 6 16.04 28.96 41.34
CA THR A 6 17.19 28.42 42.07
C THR A 6 16.90 27.04 42.64
N THR A 7 15.66 26.81 43.08
CA THR A 7 15.20 25.51 43.58
C THR A 7 15.14 24.48 42.46
N ALA A 8 14.62 24.88 41.29
CA ALA A 8 14.60 24.03 40.08
C ALA A 8 16.00 23.69 39.57
N ARG A 9 16.94 24.66 39.55
CA ARG A 9 18.33 24.40 39.15
C ARG A 9 19.05 23.44 40.09
N ASN A 10 18.88 23.60 41.39
CA ASN A 10 19.52 22.72 42.37
C ASN A 10 18.93 21.29 42.32
N ALA A 11 17.63 21.15 42.05
CA ALA A 11 16.99 19.85 41.84
C ALA A 11 17.50 19.13 40.58
N LEU A 12 17.79 19.87 39.50
CA LEU A 12 18.36 19.31 38.28
C LEU A 12 19.84 18.91 38.43
N GLN A 13 20.63 19.68 39.18
CA GLN A 13 22.03 19.30 39.46
C GLN A 13 22.12 18.04 40.32
N THR A 14 21.25 17.90 41.32
CA THR A 14 21.22 16.70 42.17
C THR A 14 20.81 15.42 41.43
N LEU A 15 19.98 15.52 40.38
CA LEU A 15 19.65 14.38 39.51
C LEU A 15 20.79 14.01 38.55
N ASN A 16 21.70 14.94 38.24
CA ASN A 16 22.77 14.74 37.26
C ASN A 16 24.09 14.27 37.88
N ASP A 17 24.24 14.42 39.21
CA ASP A 17 25.40 13.93 39.98
C ASP A 17 25.26 12.45 40.41
N GLU A 18 24.15 11.78 40.10
CA GLU A 18 24.05 10.33 40.29
C GLU A 18 24.96 9.61 39.28
N PRO A 19 25.89 8.74 39.74
CA PRO A 19 26.74 7.94 38.85
C PRO A 19 25.86 7.14 37.90
N ALA A 20 26.05 7.34 36.60
CA ALA A 20 25.29 6.63 35.58
C ALA A 20 25.34 5.11 35.89
N PRO A 21 24.17 4.44 35.98
CA PRO A 21 24.14 3.02 36.32
C PRO A 21 24.99 2.26 35.29
N PRO A 22 25.80 1.29 35.74
CA PRO A 22 26.65 0.54 34.83
C PRO A 22 25.79 -0.07 33.72
N PRO A 23 26.22 -0.01 32.45
CA PRO A 23 25.43 -0.52 31.34
C PRO A 23 25.23 -2.04 31.52
N THR A 24 24.09 -2.44 32.07
CA THR A 24 23.76 -3.86 32.33
C THR A 24 23.28 -4.58 31.07
N THR A 25 22.99 -3.85 30.01
CA THR A 25 22.53 -4.41 28.75
C THR A 25 23.70 -4.69 27.83
N THR A 26 24.16 -5.94 27.82
CA THR A 26 25.17 -6.41 26.86
C THR A 26 24.58 -6.43 25.45
N VAL A 27 25.45 -6.26 24.44
CA VAL A 27 25.07 -6.34 23.03
C VAL A 27 24.38 -7.67 22.71
N GLU A 28 24.80 -8.79 23.33
CA GLU A 28 24.09 -10.07 23.25
C GLU A 28 22.63 -9.99 23.71
N GLN A 29 22.31 -9.25 24.77
CA GLN A 29 20.92 -9.13 25.25
C GLN A 29 20.07 -8.35 24.25
N VAL A 30 20.61 -7.32 23.63
CA VAL A 30 19.91 -6.54 22.58
C VAL A 30 19.67 -7.41 21.34
N LEU A 31 20.71 -8.11 20.87
CA LEU A 31 20.60 -9.04 19.73
C LEU A 31 19.62 -10.19 20.00
N ARG A 32 19.62 -10.73 21.22
CA ARG A 32 18.69 -11.80 21.64
C ARG A 32 17.25 -11.30 21.72
N ARG A 33 17.01 -10.06 22.17
CA ARG A 33 15.67 -9.43 22.17
C ARG A 33 15.19 -9.13 20.74
N GLY A 34 16.09 -8.65 19.87
CA GLY A 34 15.81 -8.41 18.46
C GLY A 34 15.43 -9.69 17.72
N ARG A 35 16.20 -10.76 17.89
CA ARG A 35 15.92 -12.07 17.25
C ARG A 35 14.58 -12.69 17.68
N ARG A 36 14.14 -12.43 18.91
CA ARG A 36 12.83 -12.89 19.43
C ARG A 36 11.66 -12.12 18.82
N ARG A 37 11.80 -10.82 18.56
CA ARG A 37 10.76 -10.01 17.88
C ARG A 37 10.58 -10.43 16.42
N VAL A 38 11.68 -10.68 15.71
CA VAL A 38 11.63 -11.13 14.31
C VAL A 38 10.98 -12.52 14.18
N LEU A 39 11.22 -13.43 15.13
CA LEU A 39 10.54 -14.73 15.14
C LEU A 39 9.05 -14.63 15.51
N ALA A 40 8.68 -13.74 16.44
CA ALA A 40 7.27 -13.51 16.77
C ALA A 40 6.48 -12.95 15.58
N GLN A 41 7.06 -12.03 14.80
CA GLN A 41 6.44 -11.52 13.57
C GLN A 41 6.30 -12.58 12.47
N ARG A 42 7.19 -13.59 12.43
CA ARG A 42 7.11 -14.69 11.46
C ARG A 42 6.07 -15.75 11.80
N VAL A 43 5.66 -15.87 13.07
CA VAL A 43 4.66 -16.88 13.50
C VAL A 43 3.23 -16.32 13.42
N SER A 44 3.03 -15.00 13.52
CA SER A 44 1.72 -14.37 13.38
C SER A 44 1.14 -14.39 11.95
N ALA A 45 1.93 -14.73 10.93
CA ALA A 45 1.48 -14.78 9.54
C ALA A 45 0.96 -16.15 9.06
N VAL A 46 1.04 -17.21 9.88
CA VAL A 46 0.75 -18.60 9.42
C VAL A 46 -0.37 -19.30 10.21
N ALA A 47 -0.88 -18.69 11.29
CA ALA A 47 -1.90 -19.32 12.14
C ALA A 47 -3.37 -18.91 11.83
N GLY A 48 -3.61 -18.09 10.80
CA GLY A 48 -4.92 -17.50 10.52
C GLY A 48 -5.66 -17.99 9.27
N VAL A 49 -5.24 -19.10 8.63
CA VAL A 49 -5.81 -19.53 7.33
C VAL A 49 -6.34 -20.97 7.32
N VAL A 50 -6.25 -21.73 8.43
CA VAL A 50 -6.55 -23.18 8.40
C VAL A 50 -7.96 -23.56 8.91
N ALA A 51 -8.88 -22.61 9.11
CA ALA A 51 -10.19 -22.94 9.72
C ALA A 51 -11.46 -22.54 8.94
N VAL A 52 -11.40 -22.30 7.62
CA VAL A 52 -12.61 -22.00 6.81
C VAL A 52 -12.78 -22.85 5.54
N VAL A 53 -11.85 -23.77 5.22
CA VAL A 53 -11.92 -24.56 3.96
C VAL A 53 -12.57 -25.95 4.14
N ALA A 54 -13.50 -26.12 5.08
CA ALA A 54 -14.18 -27.42 5.30
C ALA A 54 -15.72 -27.37 5.28
N ALA A 55 -16.34 -26.29 4.78
CA ALA A 55 -17.81 -26.15 4.81
C ALA A 55 -18.45 -25.64 3.51
N ILE A 56 -17.76 -25.68 2.37
CA ILE A 56 -18.37 -25.45 1.05
C ILE A 56 -18.08 -26.66 0.16
N GLY A 57 -18.74 -27.76 0.47
CA GLY A 57 -18.68 -29.00 -0.29
C GLY A 57 -20.07 -29.62 -0.38
N VAL A 58 -20.64 -29.58 -1.58
CA VAL A 58 -21.80 -30.36 -2.04
C VAL A 58 -23.19 -29.82 -1.66
N THR A 59 -23.71 -28.87 -2.45
CA THR A 59 -25.15 -28.77 -2.75
C THR A 59 -25.43 -27.88 -3.98
N ALA A 60 -25.23 -28.43 -5.18
CA ALA A 60 -25.80 -27.84 -6.41
C ALA A 60 -25.98 -28.89 -7.51
N VAL A 61 -26.67 -30.00 -7.21
CA VAL A 61 -27.23 -30.86 -8.25
C VAL A 61 -28.65 -31.25 -7.81
N LEU A 62 -29.61 -31.06 -8.72
CA LEU A 62 -31.03 -31.43 -8.67
C LEU A 62 -32.04 -30.40 -8.14
N VAL A 63 -32.30 -29.33 -8.90
CA VAL A 63 -33.71 -28.89 -9.16
C VAL A 63 -33.82 -28.31 -10.58
N ARG A 64 -34.19 -29.15 -11.55
CA ARG A 64 -34.95 -28.69 -12.74
C ARG A 64 -35.67 -29.86 -13.39
N GLN A 65 -36.80 -30.24 -12.81
CA GLN A 65 -37.84 -31.01 -13.49
C GLN A 65 -39.19 -30.35 -13.21
N GLY A 66 -39.93 -30.05 -14.27
CA GLY A 66 -41.33 -29.61 -14.20
C GLY A 66 -41.57 -28.25 -14.85
N GLY A 67 -41.58 -28.19 -16.18
CA GLY A 67 -41.95 -26.99 -16.92
C GLY A 67 -42.08 -27.28 -18.41
N THR A 68 -43.10 -28.07 -18.77
CA THR A 68 -43.55 -28.25 -20.16
C THR A 68 -44.16 -26.92 -20.62
N GLY A 69 -43.33 -26.05 -21.19
CA GLY A 69 -43.74 -24.78 -21.81
C GLY A 69 -42.94 -24.58 -23.10
N ASP A 70 -43.65 -24.24 -24.16
CA ASP A 70 -43.19 -24.12 -25.55
C ASP A 70 -41.75 -23.58 -25.74
N GLY A 71 -40.84 -24.50 -26.09
CA GLY A 71 -40.29 -24.55 -27.46
C GLY A 71 -39.49 -23.37 -28.01
N GLY A 72 -38.99 -22.44 -27.20
CA GLY A 72 -38.03 -21.42 -27.64
C GLY A 72 -36.60 -21.80 -27.28
N VAL A 73 -35.86 -22.42 -28.20
CA VAL A 73 -34.40 -22.58 -28.06
C VAL A 73 -33.78 -21.19 -28.05
N ARG A 74 -33.41 -20.66 -26.87
CA ARG A 74 -32.56 -19.47 -26.77
C ARG A 74 -31.22 -19.85 -27.40
N VAL A 75 -30.99 -19.38 -28.61
CA VAL A 75 -29.66 -19.36 -29.23
C VAL A 75 -28.75 -18.62 -28.25
N ALA A 76 -27.74 -19.32 -27.73
CA ALA A 76 -26.74 -18.70 -26.88
C ALA A 76 -26.14 -17.53 -27.68
N GLU A 77 -26.27 -16.31 -27.16
CA GLU A 77 -25.59 -15.17 -27.74
C GLU A 77 -24.09 -15.50 -27.85
N PRO A 78 -23.45 -15.16 -28.97
CA PRO A 78 -22.04 -15.42 -29.15
C PRO A 78 -21.29 -14.80 -27.98
N THR A 79 -20.65 -15.64 -27.17
CA THR A 79 -19.73 -15.20 -26.12
C THR A 79 -18.65 -14.39 -26.81
N THR A 80 -18.75 -13.05 -26.70
CA THR A 80 -17.74 -12.13 -27.19
C THR A 80 -16.41 -12.59 -26.59
N ALA A 81 -15.43 -12.89 -27.44
CA ALA A 81 -14.10 -13.25 -26.97
C ALA A 81 -13.63 -12.16 -25.99
N PRO A 82 -12.95 -12.54 -24.88
CA PRO A 82 -12.40 -11.55 -23.96
C PRO A 82 -11.59 -10.52 -24.75
N PRO A 83 -11.71 -9.22 -24.43
CA PRO A 83 -10.88 -8.21 -25.07
C PRO A 83 -9.41 -8.65 -24.96
N ALA A 84 -8.68 -8.52 -26.06
CA ALA A 84 -7.24 -8.79 -26.06
C ALA A 84 -6.58 -7.96 -24.93
N PRO A 85 -5.59 -8.53 -24.22
CA PRO A 85 -4.90 -7.78 -23.17
C PRO A 85 -4.42 -6.45 -23.75
N ALA A 86 -4.70 -5.36 -23.06
CA ALA A 86 -4.20 -4.05 -23.44
C ALA A 86 -2.68 -4.16 -23.60
N GLY A 87 -2.16 -3.68 -24.72
CA GLY A 87 -0.71 -3.64 -24.94
C GLY A 87 -0.01 -2.82 -23.84
N PRO A 88 1.32 -2.85 -23.78
CA PRO A 88 2.06 -2.05 -22.81
C PRO A 88 1.70 -0.56 -22.94
N LEU A 89 1.55 0.11 -21.80
CA LEU A 89 1.33 1.55 -21.75
C LEU A 89 2.46 2.29 -22.51
N PRO A 90 2.18 3.36 -23.27
CA PRO A 90 3.21 4.08 -24.02
C PRO A 90 4.37 4.55 -23.13
N GLY A 91 5.60 4.16 -23.47
CA GLY A 91 6.81 4.50 -22.70
C GLY A 91 7.08 3.60 -21.49
N TRP A 92 6.16 2.68 -21.16
CA TRP A 92 6.35 1.69 -20.10
C TRP A 92 7.03 0.43 -20.65
N ARG A 93 7.85 -0.20 -19.82
CA ARG A 93 8.48 -1.48 -20.12
C ARG A 93 8.26 -2.46 -18.97
N THR A 94 8.04 -3.72 -19.29
CA THR A 94 8.03 -4.79 -18.28
C THR A 94 9.42 -5.01 -17.72
N ILE A 95 9.54 -5.16 -16.40
CA ILE A 95 10.79 -5.48 -15.72
C ILE A 95 10.77 -6.97 -15.39
N GLU A 96 11.66 -7.71 -16.05
CA GLU A 96 11.84 -9.13 -15.77
C GLU A 96 12.26 -9.34 -14.32
N ILE A 97 11.62 -10.30 -13.67
CA ILE A 97 11.94 -10.71 -12.31
C ILE A 97 12.38 -12.17 -12.31
N ASP A 98 13.29 -12.50 -11.40
CA ASP A 98 13.65 -13.89 -11.17
C ASP A 98 12.68 -14.50 -10.16
N GLU A 99 11.86 -15.45 -10.63
CA GLU A 99 10.86 -16.14 -9.81
C GLU A 99 11.52 -16.86 -8.61
N ALA A 100 12.76 -17.36 -8.78
CA ALA A 100 13.49 -18.03 -7.71
C ALA A 100 13.89 -17.06 -6.59
N THR A 101 14.31 -15.84 -6.95
CA THR A 101 14.56 -14.74 -6.01
C THR A 101 13.28 -14.27 -5.35
N CYS A 102 12.19 -14.11 -6.10
CA CYS A 102 10.90 -13.67 -5.56
C CYS A 102 10.41 -14.57 -4.41
N LYS A 103 10.51 -15.90 -4.58
CA LYS A 103 10.10 -16.89 -3.55
C LYS A 103 10.89 -16.77 -2.23
N GLN A 104 12.06 -16.14 -2.25
CA GLN A 104 12.87 -15.92 -1.05
C GLN A 104 12.44 -14.65 -0.30
N ASN A 105 11.64 -13.77 -0.94
CA ASN A 105 11.24 -12.46 -0.45
C ASN A 105 12.41 -11.72 0.23
N PRO A 106 13.51 -11.47 -0.49
CA PRO A 106 14.67 -10.84 0.11
C PRO A 106 14.34 -9.40 0.49
N LEU A 107 14.62 -9.04 1.74
CA LEU A 107 14.68 -7.64 2.13
C LEU A 107 15.96 -7.05 1.52
N ILE A 108 15.82 -6.32 0.41
CA ILE A 108 16.94 -5.65 -0.24
C ILE A 108 17.08 -4.26 0.37
N ASN A 109 18.08 -4.09 1.23
CA ASN A 109 18.45 -2.77 1.74
C ASN A 109 19.15 -1.99 0.64
N VAL A 110 18.61 -0.83 0.28
CA VAL A 110 19.25 0.11 -0.65
C VAL A 110 20.17 1.03 0.14
N PRO A 111 21.48 1.02 -0.12
CA PRO A 111 22.40 1.94 0.54
C PRO A 111 22.09 3.40 0.15
N GLY A 112 22.11 4.29 1.13
CA GLY A 112 22.04 5.74 0.91
C GLY A 112 21.47 6.47 2.12
N THR A 113 21.66 7.78 2.14
CA THR A 113 21.05 8.66 3.15
C THR A 113 19.68 9.08 2.63
N ALA A 114 18.62 8.73 3.37
CA ALA A 114 17.29 9.23 3.11
C ALA A 114 17.14 10.66 3.66
N PRO A 115 16.23 11.48 3.10
CA PRO A 115 15.81 12.72 3.74
C PRO A 115 15.29 12.47 5.16
N ASP A 116 15.49 13.45 6.05
CA ASP A 116 15.04 13.35 7.45
C ASP A 116 13.52 13.55 7.61
N ALA A 117 12.85 14.11 6.60
CA ALA A 117 11.44 14.47 6.66
C ALA A 117 10.76 14.27 5.31
N LEU A 118 9.44 14.07 5.36
CA LEU A 118 8.57 14.12 4.18
C LEU A 118 8.36 15.56 3.73
N LEU A 119 7.93 15.71 2.47
CA LEU A 119 7.28 16.95 2.04
C LEU A 119 6.06 17.28 2.94
N PRO A 120 5.77 18.56 3.19
CA PRO A 120 4.66 18.97 4.03
C PRO A 120 3.31 18.43 3.52
N GLN A 121 2.43 18.00 4.43
CA GLN A 121 1.08 17.55 4.10
C GLN A 121 0.33 18.57 3.23
N ALA A 122 0.42 19.86 3.57
CA ALA A 122 -0.21 20.96 2.84
C ALA A 122 0.28 21.13 1.38
N VAL A 123 1.35 20.44 1.00
CA VAL A 123 1.83 20.35 -0.39
C VAL A 123 1.37 19.05 -1.04
N VAL A 124 1.53 17.92 -0.34
CA VAL A 124 1.29 16.59 -0.91
C VAL A 124 -0.20 16.28 -1.07
N GLU A 125 -1.02 16.59 -0.06
CA GLU A 125 -2.45 16.30 -0.07
C GLU A 125 -3.19 16.99 -1.23
N PRO A 126 -3.11 18.32 -1.43
CA PRO A 126 -3.78 18.95 -2.57
C PRO A 126 -3.22 18.47 -3.90
N ALA A 127 -1.90 18.27 -4.03
CA ALA A 127 -1.29 17.78 -5.26
C ALA A 127 -1.83 16.40 -5.67
N PHE A 128 -2.07 15.51 -4.70
CA PHE A 128 -2.66 14.21 -4.91
C PHE A 128 -4.15 14.29 -5.25
N VAL A 129 -4.94 15.04 -4.48
CA VAL A 129 -6.37 15.20 -4.75
C VAL A 129 -6.60 15.80 -6.14
N ASP A 130 -5.84 16.82 -6.51
CA ASP A 130 -5.91 17.45 -7.83
C ASP A 130 -5.56 16.45 -8.95
N ALA A 131 -4.54 15.61 -8.74
CA ALA A 131 -4.17 14.56 -9.70
C ALA A 131 -5.27 13.51 -9.86
N VAL A 132 -5.93 13.11 -8.78
CA VAL A 132 -7.08 12.19 -8.84
C VAL A 132 -8.24 12.84 -9.60
N VAL A 133 -8.65 14.06 -9.21
CA VAL A 133 -9.77 14.79 -9.84
C VAL A 133 -9.52 15.00 -11.34
N ALA A 134 -8.29 15.28 -11.75
CA ALA A 134 -7.94 15.46 -13.16
C ALA A 134 -8.21 14.21 -14.01
N VAL A 135 -8.08 13.02 -13.43
CA VAL A 135 -8.20 11.74 -14.16
C VAL A 135 -9.57 11.08 -13.97
N THR A 136 -10.14 11.15 -12.77
CA THR A 136 -11.41 10.47 -12.43
C THR A 136 -12.62 11.41 -12.51
N GLY A 137 -12.39 12.72 -12.64
CA GLY A 137 -13.44 13.73 -12.74
C GLY A 137 -13.88 14.32 -11.38
N PRO A 138 -14.82 15.28 -11.42
CA PRO A 138 -15.30 15.99 -10.24
C PRO A 138 -16.18 15.06 -9.41
N GLY A 139 -15.70 14.65 -8.24
CA GLY A 139 -16.38 13.69 -7.37
C GLY A 139 -15.41 13.00 -6.40
N ALA A 140 -14.14 12.96 -6.77
CA ALA A 140 -13.07 12.57 -5.87
C ALA A 140 -12.86 13.62 -4.76
N SER A 141 -12.80 13.17 -3.52
CA SER A 141 -12.51 14.03 -2.36
C SER A 141 -11.72 13.27 -1.31
N ALA A 142 -10.75 13.95 -0.67
CA ALA A 142 -10.01 13.38 0.44
C ALA A 142 -10.95 13.17 1.65
N THR A 143 -10.93 11.96 2.22
CA THR A 143 -11.67 11.62 3.44
C THR A 143 -10.79 11.58 4.67
N THR A 144 -9.55 11.10 4.50
CA THR A 144 -8.58 10.92 5.57
C THR A 144 -7.21 11.41 5.13
N ALA A 145 -6.53 12.16 5.99
CA ALA A 145 -5.12 12.52 5.82
C ALA A 145 -4.38 12.49 7.17
N GLN A 146 -3.21 11.85 7.21
CA GLN A 146 -2.39 11.68 8.42
C GLN A 146 -0.90 11.83 8.09
N TRP A 147 -0.19 12.67 8.84
CA TRP A 147 1.27 12.88 8.72
C TRP A 147 1.95 12.63 10.06
N GLU A 148 2.86 11.66 10.09
CA GLU A 148 3.62 11.26 11.26
C GLU A 148 5.10 11.58 11.04
N GLY A 149 5.72 12.29 11.99
CA GLY A 149 7.17 12.50 11.99
C GLY A 149 7.97 11.21 12.20
N TYR A 150 7.36 10.20 12.84
CA TYR A 150 7.90 8.86 12.96
C TYR A 150 6.78 7.84 13.08
N SER A 151 6.84 6.79 12.26
CA SER A 151 5.91 5.67 12.24
C SER A 151 6.67 4.37 12.43
N PRO A 152 6.36 3.54 13.45
CA PRO A 152 7.00 2.23 13.62
C PRO A 152 6.79 1.29 12.42
N LYS A 153 5.72 1.50 11.63
CA LYS A 153 5.47 0.74 10.39
C LYS A 153 6.51 1.06 9.31
N ALA A 154 6.89 2.32 9.20
CA ALA A 154 7.84 2.83 8.21
C ALA A 154 9.29 2.80 8.71
N ASP A 155 9.49 2.69 10.02
CA ASP A 155 10.74 3.02 10.71
C ASP A 155 11.30 4.39 10.30
N GLY A 156 10.41 5.36 10.17
CA GLY A 156 10.70 6.69 9.62
C GLY A 156 9.43 7.55 9.50
N PRO A 157 9.52 8.75 8.93
CA PRO A 157 8.33 9.57 8.71
C PRO A 157 7.37 8.89 7.72
N ARG A 158 6.07 9.03 7.95
CA ARG A 158 5.02 8.43 7.11
C ARG A 158 3.87 9.41 6.89
N GLY A 159 3.46 9.55 5.63
CA GLY A 159 2.28 10.29 5.23
C GLY A 159 1.22 9.35 4.66
N TYR A 160 -0.04 9.73 4.77
CA TYR A 160 -1.17 8.93 4.34
C TYR A 160 -2.31 9.85 3.90
N VAL A 161 -2.88 9.62 2.71
CA VAL A 161 -4.08 10.31 2.20
C VAL A 161 -5.01 9.26 1.58
N VAL A 162 -6.32 9.36 1.82
CA VAL A 162 -7.36 8.56 1.16
C VAL A 162 -8.31 9.49 0.44
N THR A 163 -8.63 9.12 -0.79
CA THR A 163 -9.61 9.77 -1.64
C THR A 163 -10.65 8.74 -2.08
N GLU A 164 -11.93 9.00 -1.80
CA GLU A 164 -13.01 8.15 -2.32
C GLU A 164 -13.35 8.52 -3.76
N ILE A 165 -13.69 7.52 -4.57
CA ILE A 165 -14.05 7.67 -5.98
C ILE A 165 -15.42 7.05 -6.22
N PRO A 166 -16.43 7.81 -6.67
CA PRO A 166 -17.72 7.26 -7.02
C PRO A 166 -17.65 6.23 -8.15
N MET A 167 -18.25 5.08 -7.95
CA MET A 167 -18.44 3.99 -8.92
C MET A 167 -19.93 3.68 -9.08
N SER A 168 -20.29 2.76 -9.99
CA SER A 168 -21.69 2.41 -10.26
C SER A 168 -22.35 1.61 -9.13
N ASP A 169 -21.57 0.89 -8.33
CA ASP A 169 -21.98 -0.03 -7.26
C ASP A 169 -21.46 0.38 -5.87
N GLY A 170 -21.01 1.64 -5.70
CA GLY A 170 -20.52 2.20 -4.45
C GLY A 170 -19.33 3.12 -4.68
N ASN A 171 -18.52 3.38 -3.64
CA ASN A 171 -17.28 4.15 -3.79
C ASN A 171 -16.08 3.20 -3.84
N GLY A 172 -15.15 3.36 -4.77
CA GLY A 172 -13.80 2.83 -4.59
C GLY A 172 -12.95 3.82 -3.79
N GLN A 173 -11.68 3.48 -3.56
CA GLN A 173 -10.74 4.46 -3.01
C GLN A 173 -9.38 4.43 -3.73
N LEU A 174 -8.76 5.60 -3.79
CA LEU A 174 -7.34 5.75 -4.00
C LEU A 174 -6.67 6.16 -2.70
N GLN A 175 -5.61 5.44 -2.35
CA GLN A 175 -4.81 5.71 -1.18
C GLN A 175 -3.40 6.11 -1.60
N LEU A 176 -2.88 7.20 -1.03
CA LEU A 176 -1.48 7.60 -1.13
C LEU A 176 -0.79 7.31 0.20
N GLU A 177 0.29 6.54 0.17
CA GLU A 177 1.26 6.52 1.26
C GLU A 177 2.53 7.27 0.84
N ALA A 178 3.11 8.06 1.75
CA ALA A 178 4.35 8.80 1.52
C ALA A 178 5.46 8.33 2.48
N TYR A 179 6.64 8.10 1.93
CA TYR A 179 7.84 7.60 2.61
C TYR A 179 9.08 8.38 2.15
N VAL A 180 10.20 8.14 2.83
CA VAL A 180 11.54 8.57 2.42
C VAL A 180 12.41 7.35 2.15
N TYR A 181 13.37 7.47 1.25
CA TYR A 181 14.32 6.41 0.93
C TYR A 181 15.70 6.97 0.58
N GLY A 182 16.74 6.15 0.77
CA GLY A 182 18.11 6.45 0.38
C GLY A 182 18.51 5.77 -0.93
N GLY A 183 19.50 6.33 -1.62
CA GLY A 183 20.06 5.77 -2.86
C GLY A 183 19.49 6.44 -4.10
N THR A 184 19.35 5.70 -5.20
CA THR A 184 18.78 6.22 -6.45
C THR A 184 17.37 5.70 -6.68
N PRO A 185 16.51 6.44 -7.42
CA PRO A 185 15.18 5.96 -7.81
C PRO A 185 15.16 4.55 -8.40
N THR A 186 16.12 4.25 -9.29
CA THR A 186 16.20 2.93 -9.94
C THR A 186 16.59 1.85 -8.94
N ALA A 187 17.59 2.09 -8.08
CA ALA A 187 18.02 1.10 -7.09
C ALA A 187 16.91 0.78 -6.08
N LYS A 188 16.12 1.79 -5.70
CA LYS A 188 14.94 1.61 -4.86
C LYS A 188 13.81 0.86 -5.58
N ALA A 189 13.52 1.19 -6.83
CA ALA A 189 12.55 0.43 -7.63
C ALA A 189 12.94 -1.04 -7.78
N ASP A 190 14.24 -1.33 -7.95
CA ASP A 190 14.77 -2.69 -8.04
C ASP A 190 14.65 -3.45 -6.71
N ALA A 191 14.90 -2.78 -5.58
CA ALA A 191 14.70 -3.36 -4.26
C ALA A 191 13.21 -3.65 -3.95
N SER A 192 12.30 -2.88 -4.53
CA SER A 192 10.85 -3.04 -4.35
C SER A 192 10.20 -4.01 -5.35
N LEU A 193 10.94 -4.68 -6.24
CA LEU A 193 10.38 -5.61 -7.24
C LEU A 193 9.49 -6.72 -6.63
N TYR A 194 9.75 -7.08 -5.37
CA TYR A 194 9.08 -8.18 -4.68
C TYR A 194 8.15 -7.71 -3.54
N ALA A 195 7.87 -6.41 -3.46
CA ALA A 195 7.19 -5.80 -2.31
C ALA A 195 5.81 -6.43 -2.00
N TYR A 196 5.11 -6.93 -3.02
CA TYR A 196 3.75 -7.48 -2.89
C TYR A 196 3.68 -9.01 -3.01
N GLY A 197 4.81 -9.70 -3.20
CA GLY A 197 4.91 -11.16 -3.09
C GLY A 197 4.20 -11.98 -4.18
N ASP A 198 3.58 -11.37 -5.19
CA ASP A 198 2.83 -12.07 -6.24
C ASP A 198 3.71 -12.66 -7.36
N CYS A 199 5.02 -12.38 -7.33
CA CYS A 199 6.02 -12.79 -8.32
C CYS A 199 5.59 -12.49 -9.76
N LYS A 200 4.89 -11.37 -9.99
CA LYS A 200 4.60 -10.87 -11.32
C LYS A 200 5.50 -9.70 -11.66
N ALA A 201 5.99 -9.68 -12.89
CA ALA A 201 6.82 -8.60 -13.41
C ALA A 201 6.04 -7.27 -13.42
N PRO A 202 6.53 -6.22 -12.73
CA PRO A 202 5.90 -4.90 -12.80
C PRO A 202 6.24 -4.21 -14.12
N ALA A 203 5.40 -3.26 -14.52
CA ALA A 203 5.71 -2.31 -15.59
C ALA A 203 6.43 -1.10 -14.98
N ARG A 204 7.41 -0.55 -15.70
CA ARG A 204 8.20 0.60 -15.25
C ARG A 204 8.27 1.68 -16.31
N HIS A 205 8.14 2.93 -15.88
CA HIS A 205 8.41 4.12 -16.68
C HIS A 205 9.40 5.03 -15.94
N THR A 206 10.29 5.69 -16.67
CA THR A 206 11.25 6.64 -16.09
C THR A 206 11.02 7.99 -16.74
N LEU A 207 10.69 8.98 -15.92
CA LEU A 207 10.41 10.34 -16.33
C LEU A 207 11.71 11.11 -16.61
N PRO A 208 11.66 12.24 -17.35
CA PRO A 208 12.85 13.02 -17.71
C PRO A 208 13.66 13.58 -16.52
N ASP A 209 13.01 13.79 -15.38
CA ASP A 209 13.64 14.26 -14.13
C ASP A 209 14.40 13.14 -13.40
N GLY A 210 14.28 11.88 -13.84
CA GLY A 210 14.86 10.70 -13.20
C GLY A 210 13.91 10.00 -12.22
N THR A 211 12.68 10.48 -12.06
CA THR A 211 11.64 9.80 -11.29
C THR A 211 11.32 8.44 -11.93
N VAL A 212 11.21 7.40 -11.12
CA VAL A 212 10.83 6.06 -11.56
C VAL A 212 9.42 5.74 -11.09
N LEU A 213 8.54 5.42 -12.04
CA LEU A 213 7.19 4.92 -11.79
C LEU A 213 7.20 3.40 -11.98
N GLN A 214 6.67 2.64 -11.03
CA GLN A 214 6.59 1.19 -11.06
C GLN A 214 5.16 0.72 -10.77
N LEU A 215 4.48 0.26 -11.81
CA LEU A 215 3.10 -0.24 -11.77
C LEU A 215 3.12 -1.75 -11.58
N PHE A 216 2.51 -2.20 -10.49
CA PHE A 216 2.33 -3.62 -10.20
C PHE A 216 1.05 -4.13 -10.83
N GLN A 217 1.01 -5.44 -11.05
CA GLN A 217 -0.18 -6.10 -11.55
C GLN A 217 -1.31 -5.99 -10.52
N ARG A 218 -2.54 -6.12 -10.99
CA ARG A 218 -3.71 -6.22 -10.09
C ARG A 218 -3.55 -7.46 -9.22
N ASP A 219 -3.60 -7.24 -7.91
CA ASP A 219 -3.78 -8.28 -6.94
C ASP A 219 -5.27 -8.64 -6.90
N ASN A 220 -5.53 -9.92 -7.07
CA ASN A 220 -6.87 -10.51 -7.05
C ASN A 220 -6.91 -11.63 -5.99
N PHE A 221 -6.10 -11.52 -4.94
CA PHE A 221 -6.11 -12.48 -3.83
C PHE A 221 -7.53 -12.64 -3.25
N ASP A 222 -8.28 -11.53 -3.18
CA ASP A 222 -9.71 -11.52 -2.93
C ASP A 222 -10.44 -10.90 -4.14
N PRO A 223 -11.24 -11.68 -4.91
CA PRO A 223 -12.01 -11.17 -6.04
C PRO A 223 -13.01 -10.06 -5.71
N GLU A 224 -13.40 -9.91 -4.43
CA GLU A 224 -14.31 -8.86 -3.97
C GLU A 224 -13.55 -7.62 -3.49
N GLN A 225 -12.22 -7.69 -3.41
CA GLN A 225 -11.35 -6.60 -2.94
C GLN A 225 -10.09 -6.49 -3.83
N PRO A 226 -10.26 -6.29 -5.15
CA PRO A 226 -9.13 -6.12 -6.03
C PRO A 226 -8.31 -4.90 -5.58
N MET A 227 -6.99 -5.02 -5.73
CA MET A 227 -6.06 -3.94 -5.42
C MET A 227 -5.02 -3.80 -6.52
N GLN A 228 -4.54 -2.59 -6.75
CA GLN A 228 -3.42 -2.33 -7.64
C GLN A 228 -2.53 -1.24 -7.06
N HIS A 229 -1.23 -1.44 -7.15
CA HIS A 229 -0.24 -0.53 -6.59
C HIS A 229 0.60 0.11 -7.70
N LEU A 230 0.88 1.39 -7.56
CA LEU A 230 1.89 2.11 -8.32
C LEU A 230 2.83 2.82 -7.35
N GLN A 231 4.12 2.51 -7.46
CA GLN A 231 5.17 3.15 -6.66
C GLN A 231 5.89 4.23 -7.47
N ILE A 232 6.17 5.36 -6.83
CA ILE A 232 6.82 6.54 -7.38
C ILE A 232 8.10 6.77 -6.56
N PHE A 233 9.25 6.74 -7.22
CA PHE A 233 10.55 7.00 -6.59
C PHE A 233 11.15 8.27 -7.18
N ARG A 234 11.15 9.36 -6.42
CA ARG A 234 11.66 10.66 -6.88
C ARG A 234 13.16 10.82 -6.58
N PRO A 235 13.92 11.55 -7.40
CA PRO A 235 15.37 11.77 -7.19
C PRO A 235 15.73 12.46 -5.87
N ASP A 236 14.78 13.17 -5.26
CA ASP A 236 14.93 13.88 -3.99
C ASP A 236 14.81 12.97 -2.76
N GLY A 237 14.64 11.65 -2.96
CA GLY A 237 14.54 10.65 -1.89
C GLY A 237 13.14 10.45 -1.33
N HIS A 238 12.09 10.99 -1.97
CA HIS A 238 10.71 10.71 -1.60
C HIS A 238 10.12 9.54 -2.39
N GLU A 239 9.46 8.63 -1.66
CA GLU A 239 8.71 7.52 -2.21
C GLU A 239 7.22 7.75 -1.98
N TYR A 240 6.41 7.49 -3.01
CA TYR A 240 4.96 7.49 -2.88
C TYR A 240 4.39 6.17 -3.39
N ILE A 241 3.38 5.66 -2.70
CA ILE A 241 2.65 4.46 -3.10
C ILE A 241 1.20 4.85 -3.32
N VAL A 242 0.76 4.84 -4.57
CA VAL A 242 -0.64 5.03 -4.95
C VAL A 242 -1.29 3.66 -5.06
N THR A 243 -2.32 3.42 -4.27
CA THR A 243 -3.08 2.16 -4.27
C THR A 243 -4.50 2.42 -4.70
N SER A 244 -4.93 1.75 -5.77
CA SER A 244 -6.32 1.65 -6.19
C SER A 244 -6.94 0.43 -5.55
N ALA A 245 -8.08 0.61 -4.87
CA ALA A 245 -8.78 -0.46 -4.17
C ALA A 245 -10.28 -0.44 -4.50
N GLY A 246 -10.82 -1.63 -4.76
CA GLY A 246 -12.25 -1.83 -5.01
C GLY A 246 -13.13 -1.74 -3.76
N TRP A 247 -12.70 -1.08 -2.69
CA TRP A 247 -13.46 -0.90 -1.45
C TRP A 247 -13.25 0.53 -0.92
N SER A 248 -14.05 0.97 0.05
CA SER A 248 -13.89 2.27 0.73
C SER A 248 -13.96 2.15 2.25
N GLU A 249 -13.76 3.27 2.97
CA GLU A 249 -13.85 3.30 4.43
C GLU A 249 -15.23 2.84 4.95
N ALA A 250 -16.29 3.01 4.14
CA ALA A 250 -17.64 2.56 4.50
C ALA A 250 -17.77 1.03 4.57
N ASP A 251 -16.88 0.28 3.92
CA ASP A 251 -16.87 -1.18 3.95
C ASP A 251 -15.96 -1.76 5.03
N MET A 252 -15.21 -0.91 5.73
CA MET A 252 -14.37 -1.31 6.85
C MET A 252 -15.20 -1.59 8.09
N VAL A 253 -15.05 -2.79 8.65
CA VAL A 253 -15.66 -3.20 9.91
C VAL A 253 -14.56 -3.38 10.96
N PRO A 254 -14.61 -2.65 12.09
CA PRO A 254 -13.62 -2.78 13.15
C PRO A 254 -13.61 -4.20 13.73
N VAL A 255 -12.43 -4.78 13.90
CA VAL A 255 -12.28 -6.06 14.61
C VAL A 255 -12.37 -5.81 16.12
N PRO A 256 -13.33 -6.41 16.84
CA PRO A 256 -13.50 -6.17 18.27
C PRO A 256 -12.23 -6.42 19.08
N GLY A 257 -11.79 -5.43 19.87
CA GLY A 257 -10.59 -5.52 20.70
C GLY A 257 -9.26 -5.32 19.97
N SER A 258 -9.29 -4.86 18.70
CA SER A 258 -8.11 -4.59 17.88
C SER A 258 -8.19 -3.19 17.25
N THR A 259 -7.05 -2.68 16.77
CA THR A 259 -6.99 -1.51 15.86
C THR A 259 -7.09 -1.90 14.39
N ALA A 260 -7.31 -3.19 14.11
CA ALA A 260 -7.48 -3.73 12.78
C ALA A 260 -8.94 -3.63 12.30
N TYR A 261 -9.10 -3.69 10.99
CA TYR A 261 -10.39 -3.71 10.32
C TYR A 261 -10.43 -4.93 9.38
N THR A 262 -11.62 -5.48 9.19
CA THR A 262 -11.93 -6.37 8.07
C THR A 262 -12.71 -5.59 7.04
N ILE A 263 -12.61 -5.99 5.77
CA ILE A 263 -13.43 -5.45 4.70
C ILE A 263 -14.60 -6.42 4.51
N GLU A 264 -15.82 -5.98 4.84
CA GLU A 264 -17.03 -6.81 4.72
C GLU A 264 -17.86 -6.49 3.46
N GLY A 265 -17.47 -5.45 2.73
CA GLY A 265 -18.07 -5.04 1.46
C GLY A 265 -16.99 -4.63 0.46
N GLY A 266 -17.28 -4.76 -0.83
CA GLY A 266 -16.31 -4.43 -1.87
C GLY A 266 -16.93 -4.55 -3.26
N ARG A 267 -16.14 -4.13 -4.24
CA ARG A 267 -16.47 -4.07 -5.66
C ARG A 267 -15.50 -4.95 -6.39
N ARG A 268 -15.98 -5.60 -7.45
CA ARG A 268 -15.15 -6.48 -8.28
C ARG A 268 -14.22 -5.72 -9.22
N ASP A 269 -14.49 -4.44 -9.40
CA ASP A 269 -13.73 -3.56 -10.27
C ASP A 269 -12.92 -2.57 -9.42
N LEU A 270 -11.79 -2.14 -9.97
CA LEU A 270 -11.01 -1.03 -9.41
C LEU A 270 -11.61 0.31 -9.87
N PRO A 271 -11.50 1.37 -9.06
CA PRO A 271 -11.92 2.71 -9.47
C PRO A 271 -11.07 3.30 -10.61
N THR A 272 -9.91 2.70 -10.89
CA THR A 272 -9.00 3.10 -11.97
C THR A 272 -8.48 1.90 -12.73
N ASP A 273 -8.31 2.02 -14.03
CA ASP A 273 -7.48 1.09 -14.80
C ASP A 273 -5.98 1.44 -14.74
N ASP A 274 -5.16 0.66 -15.45
CA ASP A 274 -3.71 0.80 -15.48
C ASP A 274 -3.28 2.16 -16.07
N ALA A 275 -3.98 2.65 -17.09
CA ALA A 275 -3.66 3.92 -17.75
C ALA A 275 -4.04 5.11 -16.87
N GLN A 276 -5.21 5.05 -16.21
CA GLN A 276 -5.65 6.07 -15.27
C GLN A 276 -4.73 6.13 -14.05
N LEU A 277 -4.35 4.99 -13.46
CA LEU A 277 -3.45 4.97 -12.31
C LEU A 277 -2.05 5.53 -12.68
N ALA A 278 -1.54 5.18 -13.87
CA ALA A 278 -0.30 5.74 -14.42
C ALA A 278 -0.38 7.26 -14.64
N GLU A 279 -1.50 7.76 -15.15
CA GLU A 279 -1.72 9.20 -15.38
C GLU A 279 -1.82 9.98 -14.06
N ILE A 280 -2.50 9.42 -13.04
CA ILE A 280 -2.57 10.02 -11.70
C ILE A 280 -1.17 10.14 -11.10
N ALA A 281 -0.36 9.10 -11.19
CA ALA A 281 1.01 9.15 -10.70
C ALA A 281 1.88 10.18 -11.43
N THR A 282 1.74 10.27 -12.75
CA THR A 282 2.48 11.25 -13.57
C THR A 282 2.07 12.69 -13.22
N THR A 283 0.76 12.92 -13.05
CA THR A 283 0.20 14.22 -12.69
C THR A 283 0.58 14.61 -11.25
N LEU A 284 0.58 13.66 -10.31
CA LEU A 284 1.06 13.89 -8.95
C LEU A 284 2.53 14.36 -8.96
N VAL A 285 3.41 13.68 -9.72
CA VAL A 285 4.82 14.10 -9.82
C VAL A 285 4.92 15.52 -10.38
N ALA A 286 4.17 15.83 -11.44
CA ALA A 286 4.16 17.18 -12.03
C ALA A 286 3.67 18.25 -11.03
N ASN A 287 2.67 17.95 -10.21
CA ASN A 287 2.11 18.86 -9.21
C ASN A 287 3.06 19.11 -8.02
N LEU A 288 3.96 18.16 -7.72
CA LEU A 288 4.93 18.28 -6.62
C LEU A 288 6.21 19.06 -7.00
N GLY A 289 6.37 19.44 -8.27
CA GLY A 289 7.54 20.16 -8.80
C GLY A 289 8.82 19.33 -8.82
#